data_AF-A0A8T3NIN4-F1
#
_entry.id   AF-A0A8T3NIN4-F1
#
_cell.length_a   1.000
_cell.length_b   1.000
_cell.length_c   1.000
_cell.angle_alpha   90.00
_cell.angle_beta   90.00
_cell.angle_gamma   90.00
#
_symmetry.space_group_name_H-M   'P 1'
#
loop_
_entity.id
_entity.type
_entity.pdbx_description
1 polymer ?
#
loop_
_entity_poly.entity_id
_entity_poly.type
_entity_poly.pdbx_seq_one_letter_code
_entity_poly.pdbx_strand_id
1 'polypeptide(L)'
;MVVTVIALELLFVLLIVCLLCRAPYGVLAHQPLAGVGRRSDWREAQERAEQLLRDILSEDEYRHLNRRGYLEVSSQTRPRRVYRVPRHQGQVKVYEGGVPIMALCVQSVEPVPDGDAVLMHKLMIEGNEEEYLRIANRFEPTLYGFIAIRPRGRM
;
A
#
# COMPACT_ATOMS: atom_id res chain seq x y z
N MET A 1 -4.95 26.98 -43.78
CA MET A 1 -4.05 27.28 -42.65
C MET A 1 -4.79 27.44 -41.33
N VAL A 2 -5.89 28.21 -41.26
CA VAL A 2 -6.65 28.37 -39.99
C VAL A 2 -7.29 27.06 -39.52
N VAL A 3 -7.92 26.30 -40.44
CA VAL A 3 -8.59 25.02 -40.11
C VAL A 3 -7.61 23.96 -39.60
N THR A 4 -6.39 23.91 -40.17
CA THR A 4 -5.34 22.96 -39.76
C THR A 4 -4.78 23.28 -38.39
N VAL A 5 -4.69 24.56 -38.02
CA VAL A 5 -4.27 25.00 -36.68
C VAL A 5 -5.34 24.62 -35.65
N ILE A 6 -6.62 24.91 -35.93
CA ILE A 6 -7.73 24.55 -35.03
C ILE A 6 -7.81 23.04 -34.80
N ALA A 7 -7.63 22.24 -35.85
CA ALA A 7 -7.64 20.78 -35.73
C ALA A 7 -6.49 20.25 -34.86
N LEU A 8 -5.31 20.86 -34.95
CA LEU A 8 -4.15 20.49 -34.14
C LEU A 8 -4.35 20.83 -32.65
N GLU A 9 -4.91 22.00 -32.37
CA GLU A 9 -5.26 22.43 -31.01
C GLU A 9 -6.31 21.51 -30.37
N LEU A 10 -7.35 21.13 -31.12
CA LEU A 10 -8.36 20.20 -30.64
C LEU A 10 -7.79 18.80 -30.38
N LEU A 11 -6.88 18.33 -31.23
CA LEU A 11 -6.18 17.06 -31.02
C LEU A 11 -5.30 17.10 -29.76
N PHE A 12 -4.60 18.22 -29.54
CA PHE A 12 -3.74 18.42 -28.38
C PHE A 12 -4.54 18.44 -27.07
N VAL A 13 -5.67 19.16 -27.05
CA VAL A 13 -6.60 19.18 -25.92
C VAL A 13 -7.17 17.77 -25.66
N LEU A 14 -7.58 17.05 -26.70
CA LEU A 14 -8.10 15.68 -26.56
C LEU A 14 -7.03 14.73 -25.98
N LEU A 15 -5.77 14.84 -26.41
CA LEU A 15 -4.66 14.07 -25.87
C LEU A 15 -4.42 14.37 -24.40
N ILE A 16 -4.45 15.64 -23.98
CA ILE A 16 -4.33 16.04 -22.57
C ILE A 16 -5.46 15.43 -21.75
N VAL A 17 -6.71 15.51 -22.21
CA VAL A 17 -7.86 14.92 -21.52
C VAL A 17 -7.71 13.41 -21.43
N CYS A 18 -7.32 12.72 -22.51
CA CYS A 18 -7.07 11.28 -22.48
C CYS A 18 -5.94 10.89 -21.53
N LEU A 19 -4.88 11.70 -21.42
CA LEU A 19 -3.77 11.46 -20.49
C LEU A 19 -4.18 11.72 -19.04
N LEU A 20 -4.99 12.75 -18.77
CA LEU A 20 -5.55 13.03 -17.46
C LEU A 20 -6.58 11.97 -17.03
N CYS A 21 -7.36 11.44 -17.97
CA CYS A 21 -8.33 10.37 -17.70
C CYS A 21 -7.67 8.98 -17.58
N ARG A 22 -6.53 8.74 -18.25
CA ARG A 22 -5.72 7.51 -18.10
C ARG A 22 -4.77 7.55 -16.91
N ALA A 23 -4.43 8.74 -16.40
CA ALA A 23 -3.74 8.83 -15.12
C ALA A 23 -4.66 8.23 -14.06
N PRO A 24 -4.20 7.25 -13.27
CA PRO A 24 -5.05 6.62 -12.28
C PRO A 24 -5.46 7.72 -11.29
N TYR A 25 -6.75 8.08 -11.30
CA TYR A 25 -7.40 8.91 -10.29
C TYR A 25 -7.27 8.35 -8.86
N GLY A 26 -6.51 7.28 -8.63
CA GLY A 26 -6.10 6.82 -7.31
C GLY A 26 -5.29 7.83 -6.49
N VAL A 27 -4.80 8.92 -7.10
CA VAL A 27 -4.11 10.01 -6.37
C VAL A 27 -5.09 10.99 -5.71
N LEU A 28 -6.37 11.01 -6.09
CA LEU A 28 -7.40 11.87 -5.47
C LEU A 28 -8.40 11.09 -4.58
N ALA A 29 -8.30 9.76 -4.53
CA ALA A 29 -9.17 8.92 -3.70
C ALA A 29 -8.67 8.74 -2.26
N HIS A 30 -7.73 9.56 -1.79
CA HIS A 30 -7.62 9.85 -0.35
C HIS A 30 -8.63 10.95 -0.03
N GLN A 31 -9.92 10.60 -0.06
CA GLN A 31 -10.87 11.32 0.78
C GLN A 31 -10.57 10.89 2.21
N PRO A 32 -10.11 11.78 3.11
CA PRO A 32 -10.21 11.49 4.52
C PRO A 32 -11.71 11.47 4.80
N LEU A 33 -12.30 10.26 4.84
CA LEU A 33 -13.65 10.06 5.32
C LEU A 33 -13.72 10.72 6.70
N ALA A 34 -14.58 11.73 6.75
CA ALA A 34 -14.68 12.69 7.82
C ALA A 34 -14.94 11.98 9.16
N GLY A 35 -13.96 12.10 10.05
CA GLY A 35 -14.00 11.55 11.40
C GLY A 35 -12.65 11.72 12.07
N VAL A 36 -12.06 12.93 12.00
CA VAL A 36 -10.74 13.18 12.57
C VAL A 36 -10.89 14.22 13.67
N GLY A 37 -10.33 13.91 14.84
CA GLY A 37 -9.95 14.94 15.81
C GLY A 37 -9.12 16.04 15.15
N ARG A 38 -8.69 17.04 15.92
CA ARG A 38 -7.87 18.12 15.34
C ARG A 38 -6.66 17.50 14.63
N ARG A 39 -6.17 18.14 13.55
CA ARG A 39 -4.95 17.70 12.84
C ARG A 39 -3.75 17.43 13.77
N SER A 40 -3.70 18.09 14.93
CA SER A 40 -2.74 17.83 16.01
C SER A 40 -2.82 16.39 16.53
N ASP A 41 -4.03 15.89 16.74
CA ASP A 41 -4.32 14.63 17.41
C ASP A 41 -3.94 13.45 16.50
N TRP A 42 -4.16 13.60 15.18
CA TRP A 42 -3.73 12.60 14.19
C TRP A 42 -2.21 12.52 14.07
N ARG A 43 -1.52 13.68 14.14
CA ARG A 43 -0.05 13.70 14.11
C ARG A 43 0.52 13.01 15.34
N GLU A 44 -0.02 13.29 16.52
CA GLU A 44 0.39 12.62 17.76
C GLU A 44 0.11 11.11 17.69
N ALA A 45 -1.03 10.69 17.15
CA ALA A 45 -1.32 9.27 16.92
C ALA A 45 -0.30 8.63 15.98
N GLN A 46 0.09 9.32 14.90
CA GLN A 46 1.13 8.85 13.98
C GLN A 46 2.50 8.70 14.65
N GLU A 47 2.88 9.66 15.49
CA GLU A 47 4.15 9.62 16.23
C GLU A 47 4.17 8.47 17.25
N ARG A 48 3.07 8.24 17.97
CA ARG A 48 2.94 7.09 18.89
C ARG A 48 2.99 5.75 18.18
N ALA A 49 2.26 5.60 17.07
CA ALA A 49 2.29 4.39 16.26
C ALA A 49 3.68 4.11 15.68
N GLU A 50 4.41 5.16 15.31
CA GLU A 50 5.79 5.02 14.83
C GLU A 50 6.75 4.57 15.93
N GLN A 51 6.57 5.07 17.15
CA GLN A 51 7.36 4.61 18.29
C GLN A 51 7.08 3.12 18.57
N LEU A 52 5.82 2.71 18.61
CA LEU A 52 5.44 1.31 18.81
C LEU A 52 6.02 0.40 17.71
N LEU A 53 6.03 0.87 16.45
CA LEU A 53 6.64 0.16 15.34
C LEU A 53 8.14 -0.08 15.55
N ARG A 54 8.87 0.92 16.08
CA ARG A 54 10.30 0.77 16.42
C ARG A 54 10.54 -0.16 17.61
N ASP A 55 9.62 -0.18 18.57
CA ASP A 55 9.74 -1.01 19.76
C ASP A 55 9.51 -2.50 19.44
N ILE A 56 8.64 -2.79 18.47
CA ILE A 56 8.29 -4.17 18.09
C ILE A 56 9.21 -4.73 17.00
N LEU A 57 9.59 -3.93 16.00
CA LEU A 57 10.45 -4.41 14.93
C LEU A 57 11.92 -4.44 15.37
N SER A 58 12.65 -5.45 14.89
CA SER A 58 14.10 -5.38 14.96
C SER A 58 14.61 -4.18 14.15
N GLU A 59 15.76 -3.66 14.54
CA GLU A 59 16.37 -2.51 13.88
C GLU A 59 16.59 -2.76 12.36
N ASP A 60 16.90 -3.99 11.96
CA ASP A 60 17.07 -4.35 10.55
C ASP A 60 15.74 -4.45 9.80
N GLU A 61 14.69 -4.99 10.41
CA GLU A 61 13.32 -4.94 9.84
C GLU A 61 12.86 -3.50 9.66
N TYR A 62 13.05 -2.65 10.67
CA TYR A 62 12.66 -1.25 10.62
C TYR A 62 13.41 -0.48 9.52
N ARG A 63 14.73 -0.68 9.39
CA ARG A 63 15.53 -0.12 8.28
C ARG A 63 15.09 -0.68 6.93
N HIS A 64 14.80 -1.98 6.83
CA HIS A 64 14.33 -2.59 5.60
C HIS A 64 13.01 -1.97 5.16
N LEU A 65 12.04 -1.88 6.08
CA LEU A 65 10.75 -1.26 5.87
C LEU A 65 10.88 0.17 5.33
N ASN A 66 11.74 0.99 5.95
CA ASN A 66 11.94 2.37 5.52
C ASN A 66 12.66 2.49 4.17
N ARG A 67 13.62 1.60 3.87
CA ARG A 67 14.36 1.65 2.59
C ARG A 67 13.58 1.07 1.41
N ARG A 68 12.80 0.01 1.66
CA ARG A 68 12.11 -0.77 0.61
C ARG A 68 10.63 -0.41 0.48
N GLY A 69 10.05 0.20 1.51
CA GLY A 69 8.62 0.54 1.56
C GLY A 69 7.72 -0.65 1.89
N TYR A 70 8.29 -1.78 2.33
CA TYR A 70 7.54 -2.96 2.78
C TYR A 70 8.33 -3.76 3.81
N LEU A 71 7.61 -4.49 4.66
CA LEU A 71 8.14 -5.45 5.63
C LEU A 71 7.92 -6.87 5.09
N GLU A 72 8.92 -7.74 5.20
CA GLU A 72 8.78 -9.17 4.90
C GLU A 72 8.42 -9.93 6.17
N VAL A 73 7.30 -10.64 6.15
CA VAL A 73 6.81 -11.46 7.27
C VAL A 73 6.71 -12.91 6.79
N SER A 74 7.38 -13.82 7.48
CA SER A 74 7.36 -15.24 7.11
C SER A 74 6.08 -15.91 7.60
N SER A 75 5.54 -16.83 6.79
CA SER A 75 4.44 -17.69 7.22
C SER A 75 4.92 -18.67 8.30
N GLN A 76 4.13 -18.85 9.35
CA GLN A 76 4.40 -19.87 10.37
C GLN A 76 3.84 -21.24 9.95
N THR A 77 2.80 -21.27 9.10
CA THR A 77 2.13 -22.52 8.70
C THR A 77 2.59 -23.10 7.37
N ARG A 78 3.15 -22.28 6.47
CA ARG A 78 3.54 -22.68 5.12
C ARG A 78 5.01 -22.37 4.85
N PRO A 79 5.88 -23.40 4.85
CA PRO A 79 7.28 -23.23 4.51
C PRO A 79 7.44 -22.55 3.14
N ARG A 80 8.39 -21.61 3.03
CA ARG A 80 8.68 -20.80 1.83
C ARG A 80 7.64 -19.73 1.46
N ARG A 81 6.57 -19.54 2.23
CA ARG A 81 5.64 -18.41 2.02
C ARG A 81 6.12 -17.17 2.78
N VAL A 82 6.15 -16.05 2.08
CA VAL A 82 6.50 -14.72 2.62
C VAL A 82 5.44 -13.71 2.23
N TYR A 83 5.04 -12.89 3.18
CA TYR A 83 4.13 -11.77 3.02
C TYR A 83 4.94 -10.47 2.95
N ARG A 84 4.67 -9.63 1.96
CA ARG A 84 5.20 -8.27 1.86
C ARG A 84 4.13 -7.29 2.28
N VAL A 85 4.25 -6.80 3.51
CA VAL A 85 3.34 -5.82 4.12
C VAL A 85 3.80 -4.42 3.72
N PRO A 86 2.99 -3.61 3.02
CA PRO A 86 3.38 -2.27 2.59
C PRO A 86 3.49 -1.31 3.79
N ARG A 87 4.38 -0.32 3.68
CA ARG A 87 4.58 0.72 4.72
C ARG A 87 3.33 1.57 4.98
N HIS A 88 2.59 1.85 3.93
CA HIS A 88 1.34 2.59 3.97
C HIS A 88 0.20 1.63 3.67
N GLN A 89 -1.03 2.01 4.04
CA GLN A 89 -2.22 1.19 3.77
C GLN A 89 -2.26 0.69 2.32
N GLY A 90 -2.52 -0.60 2.15
CA GLY A 90 -2.52 -1.23 0.83
C GLY A 90 -2.61 -2.75 0.90
N GLN A 91 -2.46 -3.38 -0.26
CA GLN A 91 -2.52 -4.83 -0.37
C GLN A 91 -1.21 -5.48 0.08
N VAL A 92 -1.32 -6.51 0.92
CA VAL A 92 -0.20 -7.38 1.29
C VAL A 92 0.05 -8.37 0.15
N LYS A 93 1.26 -8.38 -0.38
CA LYS A 93 1.63 -9.27 -1.50
C LYS A 93 2.17 -10.58 -0.95
N VAL A 94 1.67 -11.70 -1.44
CA VAL A 94 2.09 -13.04 -0.99
C VAL A 94 3.01 -13.65 -2.03
N TYR A 95 4.15 -14.16 -1.58
CA TYR A 95 5.12 -14.86 -2.37
C TYR A 95 5.30 -16.27 -1.85
N GLU A 96 5.48 -17.24 -2.74
CA GLU A 96 5.92 -18.60 -2.40
C GLU A 96 7.14 -18.97 -3.22
N GLY A 97 8.24 -19.30 -2.54
CA GLY A 97 9.51 -19.60 -3.22
C GLY A 97 10.00 -18.47 -4.12
N GLY A 98 9.68 -17.21 -3.78
CA GLY A 98 10.04 -16.02 -4.57
C GLY A 98 9.07 -15.67 -5.70
N VAL A 99 8.04 -16.48 -5.96
CA VAL A 99 7.03 -16.21 -6.99
C VAL A 99 5.82 -15.53 -6.36
N PRO A 100 5.33 -14.40 -6.92
CA PRO A 100 4.10 -13.78 -6.44
C PRO A 100 2.88 -14.65 -6.79
N ILE A 101 2.07 -15.00 -5.79
CA ILE A 101 0.95 -15.93 -5.96
C ILE A 101 -0.43 -15.31 -5.71
N MET A 102 -0.53 -14.25 -4.90
CA MET A 102 -1.78 -13.52 -4.66
C MET A 102 -1.51 -12.22 -3.90
N ALA A 103 -2.48 -11.31 -3.91
CA ALA A 103 -2.50 -10.15 -3.03
C ALA A 103 -3.70 -10.24 -2.08
N LEU A 104 -3.50 -9.77 -0.86
CA LEU A 104 -4.46 -9.82 0.24
C LEU A 104 -4.81 -8.41 0.70
N CYS A 105 -6.08 -8.16 0.97
CA CYS A 105 -6.53 -6.92 1.58
C CYS A 105 -7.28 -7.21 2.88
N VAL A 106 -6.75 -6.68 3.98
CA VAL A 106 -7.39 -6.60 5.29
C VAL A 106 -7.26 -5.15 5.71
N GLN A 107 -8.38 -4.50 6.02
CA GLN A 107 -8.41 -3.10 6.43
C GLN A 107 -9.13 -2.97 7.77
N SER A 108 -8.66 -2.04 8.59
CA SER A 108 -9.40 -1.60 9.77
C SER A 108 -10.69 -0.91 9.34
N VAL A 109 -11.73 -1.04 10.16
CA VAL A 109 -13.01 -0.37 9.93
C VAL A 109 -12.84 1.15 10.06
N GLU A 110 -12.06 1.58 11.05
CA GLU A 110 -11.72 2.98 11.28
C GLU A 110 -10.31 3.28 10.77
N PRO A 111 -10.01 4.52 10.34
CA PRO A 111 -8.67 4.90 9.95
C PRO A 111 -7.68 4.74 11.11
N VAL A 112 -6.59 4.01 10.87
CA VAL A 112 -5.49 3.86 11.82
C VAL A 112 -4.19 4.45 11.24
N PRO A 113 -3.26 4.91 12.09
CA PRO A 113 -1.93 5.32 11.68
C PRO A 113 -1.18 4.23 10.89
N ASP A 114 -0.27 4.64 10.00
CA ASP A 114 0.46 3.68 9.14
C ASP A 114 1.27 2.65 9.94
N GLY A 115 1.88 3.05 11.06
CA GLY A 115 2.63 2.14 11.93
C GLY A 115 1.75 1.02 12.50
N ASP A 116 0.56 1.38 12.97
CA ASP A 116 -0.41 0.43 13.51
C ASP A 116 -0.94 -0.51 12.41
N ALA A 117 -1.17 -0.01 11.20
CA ALA A 117 -1.56 -0.85 10.06
C ALA A 117 -0.50 -1.91 9.72
N VAL A 118 0.79 -1.54 9.72
CA VAL A 118 1.90 -2.49 9.50
C VAL A 118 1.93 -3.55 10.61
N LEU A 119 1.83 -3.13 11.87
CA LEU A 119 1.85 -4.03 13.02
C LEU A 119 0.65 -4.97 13.06
N MET A 120 -0.55 -4.47 12.75
CA MET A 120 -1.76 -5.29 12.63
C MET A 120 -1.52 -6.45 11.67
N HIS A 121 -0.96 -6.19 10.49
CA HIS A 121 -0.63 -7.24 9.53
C HIS A 121 0.43 -8.21 10.07
N LYS A 122 1.57 -7.72 10.58
CA LYS A 122 2.66 -8.56 11.09
C LYS A 122 2.15 -9.50 12.19
N LEU A 123 1.51 -8.95 13.22
CA LEU A 123 1.07 -9.70 14.39
C LEU A 123 -0.02 -10.72 14.04
N MET A 124 -0.95 -10.38 13.15
CA MET A 124 -1.95 -11.34 12.67
C MET A 124 -1.32 -12.47 11.85
N ILE A 125 -0.36 -12.17 10.96
CA ILE A 125 0.31 -13.19 10.15
C ILE A 125 1.17 -14.11 11.02
N GLU A 126 1.88 -13.57 12.01
CA GLU A 126 2.77 -14.35 12.89
C GLU A 126 2.00 -15.12 13.96
N GLY A 127 0.95 -14.52 14.53
CA GLY A 127 0.22 -15.10 15.66
C GLY A 127 -1.07 -15.84 15.29
N ASN A 128 -1.70 -15.54 14.16
CA ASN A 128 -2.98 -16.12 13.76
C ASN A 128 -3.19 -16.09 12.22
N GLU A 129 -2.26 -16.70 11.50
CA GLU A 129 -2.22 -16.66 10.03
C GLU A 129 -3.51 -17.19 9.38
N GLU A 130 -4.13 -18.21 9.98
CA GLU A 130 -5.37 -18.81 9.47
C GLU A 130 -6.51 -17.79 9.46
N GLU A 131 -6.71 -17.07 10.55
CA GLU A 131 -7.74 -16.04 10.65
C GLU A 131 -7.45 -14.88 9.68
N TYR A 132 -6.19 -14.45 9.58
CA TYR A 132 -5.78 -13.42 8.63
C TYR A 132 -6.17 -13.80 7.19
N LEU A 133 -5.91 -15.05 6.80
CA LEU A 133 -6.25 -15.57 5.49
C LEU A 133 -7.76 -15.78 5.29
N ARG A 134 -8.51 -16.02 6.36
CA ARG A 134 -9.97 -16.20 6.32
C ARG A 134 -10.68 -14.87 6.04
N ILE A 135 -10.25 -13.79 6.69
CA ILE A 135 -10.88 -12.47 6.55
C ILE A 135 -10.37 -11.67 5.35
N ALA A 136 -9.19 -12.02 4.82
CA ALA A 136 -8.59 -11.28 3.72
C ALA A 136 -9.37 -11.45 2.41
N ASN A 137 -9.67 -10.31 1.78
CA ASN A 137 -10.05 -10.28 0.38
C ASN A 137 -8.86 -10.69 -0.49
N ARG A 138 -9.09 -11.53 -1.50
CA ARG A 138 -8.04 -12.13 -2.34
C ARG A 138 -8.08 -11.58 -3.76
N PHE A 139 -6.91 -11.29 -4.29
CA PHE A 139 -6.74 -10.79 -5.65
C PHE A 139 -5.70 -11.63 -6.40
N GLU A 140 -6.01 -11.99 -7.64
CA GLU A 140 -5.11 -12.76 -8.49
C GLU A 140 -3.88 -11.95 -8.94
N PRO A 141 -2.75 -12.61 -9.21
CA PRO A 141 -1.58 -11.98 -9.83
C PRO A 141 -1.86 -11.49 -11.25
N THR A 142 -2.33 -10.25 -11.36
CA THR A 142 -2.34 -9.55 -12.65
C THR A 142 -0.98 -8.92 -12.92
N LEU A 143 -0.55 -8.91 -14.18
CA LEU A 143 0.73 -8.33 -14.63
C LEU A 143 0.95 -6.89 -14.13
N TYR A 144 -0.13 -6.10 -14.00
CA TYR A 144 -0.07 -4.71 -13.54
C TYR A 144 -0.08 -4.56 -12.01
N GLY A 145 -0.73 -5.46 -11.25
CA GLY A 145 -0.88 -5.34 -9.79
C GLY A 145 0.41 -5.61 -9.00
N PHE A 146 1.31 -6.44 -9.51
CA PHE A 146 2.53 -6.81 -8.80
C PHE A 146 3.74 -5.90 -9.10
N ILE A 147 3.82 -5.37 -10.33
CA ILE A 147 4.94 -4.54 -10.80
C ILE A 147 4.84 -3.09 -10.28
N ALA A 148 3.64 -2.61 -9.93
CA ALA A 148 3.39 -1.19 -9.61
C ALA A 148 3.81 -0.71 -8.20
N ILE A 149 4.71 -1.40 -7.49
CA ILE A 149 5.39 -0.83 -6.31
C ILE A 149 6.89 -0.75 -6.60
N ARG A 150 7.25 0.15 -7.52
CA ARG A 150 8.58 0.77 -7.46
C ARG A 150 8.54 1.76 -6.28
N PRO A 151 9.55 1.77 -5.41
CA PRO A 151 9.65 2.82 -4.41
C PRO A 151 9.71 4.16 -5.15
N ARG A 152 8.85 5.11 -4.77
CA ARG A 152 9.04 6.51 -5.13
C ARG A 152 10.35 6.94 -4.48
N GLY A 153 11.45 6.90 -5.22
CA GLY A 153 12.69 7.55 -4.82
C GLY A 153 12.35 9.02 -4.59
N ARG A 154 12.57 9.50 -3.36
CA ARG A 154 12.58 10.94 -3.08
C ARG A 154 13.70 11.55 -3.94
N MET A 155 13.34 12.40 -4.89
CA MET A 155 14.19 13.52 -5.31
C MET A 155 14.02 14.64 -4.30
#